data_AF-H0EB46-F1
#
_entry.id   AF-H0EB46-F1
#
_cell.length_a   1.000
_cell.length_b   1.000
_cell.length_c   1.000
_cell.angle_alpha   90.00
_cell.angle_beta   90.00
_cell.angle_gamma   90.00
#
_symmetry.space_group_name_H-M   'P 1'
#
loop_
_entity.id
_entity.type
_entity.pdbx_description
1 polymer ?
#
loop_
_entity_poly.entity_id
_entity_poly.type
_entity_poly.pdbx_seq_one_letter_code
_entity_poly.pdbx_strand_id
1 'polypeptide(L)'
;MVLLALGPSAAAQAQAQSTKQTSGSDQIDVALPATTTPEITAAQAGDGVLLAAADRVELASSLAEATSESGVCFGYVVQLSDSGVPQQDAVSSAGPNQRAATGPSCPKGAIELQVSLTYTCGSCESEDSASWSVVSTVPGLSSGTVRSRLVQLSPLSSGDLLGNDDDKALRDATAALPLTLDDAVPAEPAKQEAAPGGDHLTGKPGSDWLRANGIGMAVSIVVLLIALATVFCAWRIRRAQRTAPRRSANGRFAAAPARPATPATATSDAPAADAPPTGGPPSDASSDAPPTDEPPSSPTPPTA
;
A
#
# COMPACT_ATOMS: atom_id res chain seq x y z
N MET A 1 38.74 26.72 31.34
CA MET A 1 40.10 26.99 30.84
C MET A 1 41.01 25.87 31.36
N VAL A 2 41.08 24.75 30.64
CA VAL A 2 42.00 23.64 30.92
C VAL A 2 42.48 23.11 29.57
N LEU A 3 43.80 22.90 29.51
CA LEU A 3 44.65 22.71 28.36
C LEU A 3 44.42 21.39 27.60
N LEU A 4 44.74 21.48 26.31
CA LEU A 4 44.97 20.39 25.35
C LEU A 4 45.98 19.33 25.83
N ALA A 5 45.77 18.09 25.39
CA ALA A 5 46.86 17.15 25.11
C ALA A 5 46.53 16.37 23.82
N LEU A 6 47.17 16.77 22.71
CA LEU A 6 47.28 15.96 21.49
C LEU A 6 48.28 14.83 21.75
N GLY A 7 47.89 13.58 21.49
CA GLY A 7 48.76 12.41 21.45
C GLY A 7 49.01 11.95 20.01
N PRO A 8 50.24 11.54 19.64
CA PRO A 8 50.64 11.33 18.26
C PRO A 8 50.26 9.94 17.70
N SER A 9 49.89 10.00 16.43
CA SER A 9 50.10 9.06 15.33
C SER A 9 51.08 7.90 15.60
N ALA A 10 50.59 6.66 15.44
CA ALA A 10 51.42 5.47 15.24
C ALA A 10 50.88 4.70 14.02
N ALA A 11 51.45 5.00 12.87
CA ALA A 11 51.34 4.19 11.66
C ALA A 11 52.12 2.87 11.89
N ALA A 12 51.41 1.76 12.02
CA ALA A 12 52.01 0.43 12.03
C ALA A 12 51.78 -0.23 10.65
N GLN A 13 52.84 -0.22 9.85
CA GLN A 13 52.96 -1.00 8.61
C GLN A 13 52.95 -2.49 8.97
N ALA A 14 51.88 -3.20 8.65
CA ALA A 14 51.87 -4.66 8.65
C ALA A 14 52.32 -5.15 7.26
N GLN A 15 53.53 -5.71 7.24
CA GLN A 15 54.18 -6.26 6.06
C GLN A 15 53.42 -7.47 5.52
N ALA A 16 53.15 -7.44 4.22
CA ALA A 16 52.71 -8.59 3.45
C ALA A 16 53.83 -9.65 3.39
N GLN A 17 53.67 -10.74 4.14
CA GLN A 17 54.44 -11.96 3.93
C GLN A 17 53.65 -12.87 3.00
N SER A 18 54.03 -12.84 1.73
CA SER A 18 53.63 -13.80 0.70
C SER A 18 54.41 -15.10 0.92
N THR A 19 53.90 -15.96 1.80
CA THR A 19 54.39 -17.33 1.93
C THR A 19 53.69 -18.21 0.90
N LYS A 20 54.42 -18.44 -0.19
CA LYS A 20 54.10 -19.39 -1.25
C LYS A 20 54.23 -20.81 -0.67
N GLN A 21 53.21 -21.27 0.04
CA GLN A 21 53.16 -22.61 0.62
C GLN A 21 52.53 -23.57 -0.37
N THR A 22 53.38 -24.20 -1.19
CA THR A 22 53.04 -25.31 -2.07
C THR A 22 52.81 -26.56 -1.19
N SER A 23 51.62 -26.67 -0.60
CA SER A 23 51.20 -27.87 0.13
C SER A 23 50.32 -28.71 -0.79
N GLY A 24 50.88 -29.79 -1.32
CA GLY A 24 50.13 -30.86 -1.97
C GLY A 24 49.10 -31.38 -0.99
N SER A 25 47.85 -31.04 -1.24
CA SER A 25 46.70 -31.57 -0.51
C SER A 25 46.14 -32.69 -1.36
N ASP A 26 46.29 -33.92 -0.88
CA ASP A 26 45.33 -34.98 -1.17
C ASP A 26 43.96 -34.45 -0.74
N GLN A 27 43.27 -33.79 -1.67
CA GLN A 27 41.88 -33.40 -1.54
C GLN A 27 41.09 -34.70 -1.55
N ILE A 28 40.88 -35.26 -0.37
CA ILE A 28 39.78 -36.18 -0.17
C ILE A 28 38.54 -35.34 -0.41
N ASP A 29 38.01 -35.39 -1.63
CA ASP A 29 36.66 -34.94 -1.98
C ASP A 29 35.68 -35.77 -1.14
N VAL A 30 35.54 -35.38 0.13
CA VAL A 30 34.41 -35.79 0.95
C VAL A 30 33.23 -35.06 0.35
N ALA A 31 32.62 -35.69 -0.66
CA ALA A 31 31.34 -35.26 -1.20
C ALA A 31 30.35 -35.23 -0.04
N LEU A 32 30.19 -34.04 0.54
CA LEU A 32 29.13 -33.79 1.51
C LEU A 32 27.82 -34.18 0.80
N PRO A 33 27.01 -35.07 1.39
CA PRO A 33 25.75 -35.44 0.79
C PRO A 33 24.98 -34.16 0.55
N ALA A 34 24.63 -33.90 -0.72
CA ALA A 34 23.82 -32.74 -1.07
C ALA A 34 22.49 -32.89 -0.33
N THR A 35 22.32 -32.13 0.74
CA THR A 35 21.05 -32.04 1.46
C THR A 35 20.07 -31.44 0.47
N THR A 36 19.25 -32.30 -0.11
CA THR A 36 18.24 -31.91 -1.09
C THR A 36 17.10 -31.30 -0.29
N THR A 37 17.19 -30.00 -0.04
CA THR A 37 16.06 -29.25 0.51
C THR A 37 14.92 -29.38 -0.51
N PRO A 38 13.74 -29.87 -0.11
CA PRO A 38 12.63 -30.00 -1.04
C PRO A 38 12.33 -28.64 -1.66
N GLU A 39 12.36 -28.56 -2.98
CA GLU A 39 12.01 -27.36 -3.72
C GLU A 39 10.51 -27.14 -3.61
N ILE A 40 10.09 -26.06 -2.94
CA ILE A 40 8.69 -25.69 -2.86
C ILE A 40 8.31 -25.02 -4.19
N THR A 41 7.34 -25.59 -4.89
CA THR A 41 6.89 -25.06 -6.18
C THR A 41 5.71 -24.09 -6.01
N ALA A 42 5.55 -23.14 -6.93
CA ALA A 42 4.40 -22.21 -6.93
C ALA A 42 3.05 -22.95 -6.94
N ALA A 43 2.97 -24.09 -7.62
CA ALA A 43 1.76 -24.93 -7.64
C ALA A 43 1.38 -25.46 -6.25
N GLN A 44 2.35 -25.71 -5.36
CA GLN A 44 2.09 -26.13 -3.98
C GLN A 44 1.75 -24.95 -3.08
N ALA A 45 2.29 -23.77 -3.37
CA ALA A 45 1.97 -22.55 -2.61
C ALA A 45 0.50 -22.16 -2.81
N GLY A 46 0.04 -22.17 -4.08
CA GLY A 46 -1.25 -21.60 -4.46
C GLY A 46 -1.29 -20.08 -4.33
N ASP A 47 -2.31 -19.45 -4.91
CA ASP A 47 -2.50 -18.01 -4.78
C ASP A 47 -2.87 -17.65 -3.33
N GLY A 48 -2.20 -16.64 -2.79
CA GLY A 48 -2.50 -16.07 -1.49
C GLY A 48 -3.66 -15.10 -1.55
N VAL A 49 -3.95 -14.47 -0.40
CA VAL A 49 -4.95 -13.40 -0.32
C VAL A 49 -4.43 -12.14 -1.01
N LEU A 50 -3.17 -11.79 -0.76
CA LEU A 50 -2.52 -10.60 -1.35
C LEU A 50 -1.39 -10.97 -2.31
N LEU A 51 -0.59 -12.00 -1.98
CA LEU A 51 0.59 -12.36 -2.76
C LEU A 51 0.28 -13.48 -3.76
N ALA A 52 0.84 -13.36 -4.97
CA ALA A 52 0.83 -14.42 -5.97
C ALA A 52 1.63 -15.65 -5.50
N ALA A 53 1.30 -16.83 -6.03
CA ALA A 53 1.95 -18.07 -5.65
C ALA A 53 3.49 -18.05 -5.78
N ALA A 54 4.03 -17.42 -6.82
CA ALA A 54 5.46 -17.31 -7.05
C ALA A 54 6.15 -16.42 -6.00
N ASP A 55 5.57 -15.26 -5.69
CA ASP A 55 6.10 -14.34 -4.67
C ASP A 55 6.10 -14.98 -3.28
N ARG A 56 5.09 -15.80 -2.96
CA ARG A 56 5.02 -16.53 -1.70
C ARG A 56 6.17 -17.53 -1.56
N VAL A 57 6.55 -18.22 -2.64
CA VAL A 57 7.69 -19.15 -2.65
C VAL A 57 9.00 -18.40 -2.50
N GLU A 58 9.19 -17.31 -3.27
CA GLU A 58 10.41 -16.50 -3.21
C GLU A 58 10.61 -15.92 -1.80
N LEU A 59 9.55 -15.34 -1.23
CA LEU A 59 9.57 -14.78 0.11
C LEU A 59 9.83 -15.86 1.17
N ALA A 60 9.18 -17.02 1.08
CA ALA A 60 9.45 -18.14 2.00
C ALA A 60 10.92 -18.58 1.96
N SER A 61 11.51 -18.66 0.76
CA SER A 61 12.92 -19.01 0.57
C SER A 61 13.85 -17.99 1.22
N SER A 62 13.60 -16.69 1.01
CA SER A 62 14.39 -15.63 1.62
C SER A 62 14.29 -15.65 3.17
N LEU A 63 13.10 -15.89 3.71
CA LEU A 63 12.90 -16.02 5.16
C LEU A 63 13.58 -17.28 5.72
N ALA A 64 13.62 -18.37 4.96
CA ALA A 64 14.32 -19.59 5.35
C ALA A 64 15.85 -19.38 5.44
N GLU A 65 16.43 -18.65 4.50
CA GLU A 65 17.83 -18.25 4.55
C GLU A 65 18.12 -17.42 5.81
N ALA A 66 17.36 -16.36 6.05
CA ALA A 66 17.48 -15.54 7.27
C ALA A 66 17.27 -16.34 8.57
N THR A 67 16.38 -17.34 8.55
CA THR A 67 16.16 -18.25 9.69
C THR A 67 17.39 -19.13 9.94
N SER A 68 18.05 -19.61 8.89
CA SER A 68 19.25 -20.44 9.02
C SER A 68 20.42 -19.69 9.65
N GLU A 69 20.52 -18.38 9.41
CA GLU A 69 21.56 -17.53 9.99
C GLU A 69 21.25 -17.12 11.43
N SER A 70 20.01 -16.69 11.68
CA SER A 70 19.62 -16.11 12.97
C SER A 70 19.17 -17.15 13.99
N GLY A 71 18.60 -18.28 13.55
CA GLY A 71 17.89 -19.25 14.39
C GLY A 71 16.51 -18.78 14.86
N VAL A 72 15.96 -17.73 14.25
CA VAL A 72 14.63 -17.15 14.51
C VAL A 72 13.73 -17.41 13.31
N CYS A 73 12.50 -17.90 13.54
CA CYS A 73 11.51 -18.04 12.47
C CYS A 73 10.88 -16.69 12.13
N PHE A 74 10.75 -16.38 10.85
CA PHE A 74 10.08 -15.17 10.38
C PHE A 74 8.89 -15.52 9.49
N GLY A 75 7.86 -14.68 9.47
CA GLY A 75 6.73 -14.84 8.58
C GLY A 75 5.64 -13.78 8.76
N TYR A 76 4.58 -13.90 7.95
CA TYR A 76 3.37 -13.12 8.09
C TYR A 76 2.13 -14.00 8.09
N VAL A 77 1.03 -13.42 8.60
CA VAL A 77 -0.32 -13.96 8.49
C VAL A 77 -1.28 -12.83 8.16
N VAL A 78 -2.04 -12.99 7.09
CA VAL A 78 -3.10 -12.09 6.67
C VAL A 78 -4.44 -12.77 6.98
N GLN A 79 -5.31 -12.06 7.69
CA GLN A 79 -6.70 -12.43 7.86
C GLN A 79 -7.54 -11.43 7.06
N LEU A 80 -8.30 -11.94 6.11
CA LEU A 80 -9.23 -11.15 5.33
C LEU A 80 -10.66 -11.51 5.72
N SER A 81 -11.41 -10.51 6.14
CA SER A 81 -12.86 -10.61 6.34
C SER A 81 -13.56 -9.89 5.20
N ASP A 82 -14.08 -10.66 4.24
CA ASP A 82 -14.95 -10.18 3.16
C ASP A 82 -16.29 -10.92 3.24
N SER A 83 -17.39 -10.17 3.22
CA SER A 83 -18.77 -10.67 3.10
C SER A 83 -19.16 -11.83 4.03
N GLY A 84 -18.49 -11.96 5.18
CA GLY A 84 -18.72 -13.00 6.19
C GLY A 84 -17.98 -14.31 5.97
N VAL A 85 -17.10 -14.40 4.95
CA VAL A 85 -16.21 -15.55 4.74
C VAL A 85 -14.80 -15.17 5.16
N PRO A 86 -14.29 -15.68 6.30
CA PRO A 86 -12.91 -15.43 6.69
C PRO A 86 -11.96 -16.18 5.75
N GLN A 87 -11.03 -15.45 5.16
CA GLN A 87 -9.91 -16.00 4.41
C GLN A 87 -8.62 -15.78 5.21
N GLN A 88 -7.71 -16.73 5.11
CA GLN A 88 -6.42 -16.66 5.79
C GLN A 88 -5.30 -17.02 4.81
N ASP A 89 -4.26 -16.20 4.82
CA ASP A 89 -3.00 -16.44 4.14
C ASP A 89 -1.86 -16.38 5.15
N ALA A 90 -0.85 -17.22 4.97
CA ALA A 90 0.34 -17.23 5.80
C ALA A 90 1.55 -17.65 4.97
N VAL A 91 2.70 -17.02 5.24
CA VAL A 91 4.00 -17.43 4.70
C VAL A 91 5.03 -17.30 5.81
N SER A 92 5.89 -18.30 5.95
CA SER A 92 7.01 -18.26 6.89
C SER A 92 8.24 -18.94 6.31
N SER A 93 9.33 -18.97 7.08
CA SER A 93 10.53 -19.73 6.75
C SER A 93 10.31 -21.24 6.65
N ALA A 94 9.20 -21.78 7.14
CA ALA A 94 8.81 -23.18 6.93
C ALA A 94 8.12 -23.42 5.58
N GLY A 95 7.77 -22.35 4.85
CA GLY A 95 7.11 -22.40 3.55
C GLY A 95 5.82 -21.57 3.47
N PRO A 96 5.20 -21.54 2.29
CA PRO A 96 3.86 -21.01 2.09
C PRO A 96 2.82 -21.81 2.89
N ASN A 97 1.73 -21.15 3.28
CA ASN A 97 0.64 -21.70 4.11
C ASN A 97 1.08 -22.16 5.51
N GLN A 98 2.25 -21.73 5.98
CA GLN A 98 2.77 -22.04 7.32
C GLN A 98 2.96 -20.74 8.11
N ARG A 99 2.49 -20.74 9.36
CA ARG A 99 2.69 -19.64 10.31
C ARG A 99 4.09 -19.71 10.92
N ALA A 100 4.65 -18.57 11.29
CA ALA A 100 5.94 -18.56 12.00
C ALA A 100 5.72 -19.10 13.42
N ALA A 101 6.39 -20.19 13.75
CA ALA A 101 6.20 -20.88 15.02
C ALA A 101 7.53 -21.16 15.72
N THR A 102 7.51 -21.18 17.05
CA THR A 102 8.63 -21.67 17.85
C THR A 102 8.72 -23.19 17.75
N GLY A 103 9.93 -23.72 17.72
CA GLY A 103 10.14 -25.15 17.59
C GLY A 103 11.60 -25.53 17.44
N PRO A 104 11.90 -26.82 17.18
CA PRO A 104 13.26 -27.30 17.01
C PRO A 104 14.03 -26.61 15.87
N SER A 105 13.32 -26.14 14.83
CA SER A 105 13.88 -25.37 13.72
C SER A 105 14.20 -23.92 14.09
N CYS A 106 13.56 -23.38 15.13
CA CYS A 106 13.65 -21.96 15.52
C CYS A 106 13.85 -21.83 17.03
N PRO A 107 15.03 -22.25 17.55
CA PRO A 107 15.30 -22.31 18.97
C PRO A 107 15.38 -20.94 19.64
N LYS A 108 15.61 -19.86 18.87
CA LYS A 108 15.66 -18.49 19.40
C LYS A 108 14.30 -17.78 19.40
N GLY A 109 13.24 -18.44 18.93
CA GLY A 109 11.90 -17.88 18.88
C GLY A 109 11.40 -17.61 17.46
N ALA A 110 10.31 -16.87 17.36
CA ALA A 110 9.67 -16.50 16.11
C ALA A 110 9.17 -15.04 16.14
N ILE A 111 9.15 -14.40 14.96
CA ILE A 111 8.58 -13.09 14.71
C ILE A 111 7.54 -13.23 13.59
N GLU A 112 6.29 -12.88 13.88
CA GLU A 112 5.17 -12.94 12.95
C GLU A 112 4.54 -11.56 12.75
N LEU A 113 4.45 -11.10 11.50
CA LEU A 113 3.63 -9.95 11.11
C LEU A 113 2.17 -10.40 10.96
N GLN A 114 1.27 -9.84 11.75
CA GLN A 114 -0.16 -10.13 11.67
C GLN A 114 -0.89 -8.96 11.03
N VAL A 115 -1.56 -9.23 9.92
CA VAL A 115 -2.36 -8.27 9.16
C VAL A 115 -3.82 -8.69 9.22
N SER A 116 -4.70 -7.73 9.45
CA SER A 116 -6.15 -7.93 9.44
C SER A 116 -6.78 -6.91 8.51
N LEU A 117 -7.42 -7.41 7.46
CA LEU A 117 -8.13 -6.64 6.44
C LEU A 117 -9.63 -6.91 6.58
N THR A 118 -10.42 -5.86 6.54
CA THR A 118 -11.87 -5.94 6.47
C THR A 118 -12.33 -5.12 5.28
N TYR A 119 -12.91 -5.79 4.28
CA TYR A 119 -13.58 -5.12 3.16
C TYR A 119 -15.08 -5.15 3.39
N THR A 120 -15.68 -3.97 3.39
CA THR A 120 -17.09 -3.77 3.71
C THR A 120 -17.81 -3.35 2.44
N CYS A 121 -18.51 -4.29 1.79
CA CYS A 121 -19.32 -4.12 0.56
C CYS A 121 -18.67 -3.35 -0.62
N GLY A 122 -18.82 -3.86 -1.86
CA GLY A 122 -18.26 -3.22 -3.06
C GLY A 122 -18.78 -1.82 -3.40
N SER A 123 -19.72 -1.25 -2.64
CA SER A 123 -20.20 0.12 -2.76
C SER A 123 -19.88 1.01 -1.54
N CYS A 124 -19.19 0.47 -0.53
CA CYS A 124 -19.00 1.09 0.77
C CYS A 124 -17.51 1.20 1.14
N GLU A 125 -16.65 1.56 0.18
CA GLU A 125 -15.19 1.71 0.36
C GLU A 125 -14.79 2.59 1.57
N SER A 126 -15.69 3.45 2.07
CA SER A 126 -15.46 4.24 3.28
C SER A 126 -15.39 3.44 4.59
N GLU A 127 -15.84 2.18 4.57
CA GLU A 127 -15.88 1.29 5.74
C GLU A 127 -14.79 0.22 5.70
N ASP A 128 -13.90 0.26 4.71
CA ASP A 128 -12.76 -0.64 4.64
C ASP A 128 -11.74 -0.28 5.72
N SER A 129 -11.19 -1.30 6.37
CA SER A 129 -10.21 -1.10 7.43
C SER A 129 -9.08 -2.13 7.35
N ALA A 130 -7.87 -1.63 7.59
CA ALA A 130 -6.69 -2.45 7.75
C ALA A 130 -6.03 -2.15 9.08
N SER A 131 -5.61 -3.21 9.76
CA SER A 131 -4.78 -3.11 10.94
C SER A 131 -3.64 -4.13 10.84
N TRP A 132 -2.54 -3.81 11.50
CA TRP A 132 -1.40 -4.72 11.57
C TRP A 132 -0.73 -4.64 12.92
N SER A 133 -0.13 -5.76 13.32
CA SER A 133 0.63 -5.92 14.54
C SER A 133 1.79 -6.89 14.31
N VAL A 134 2.73 -6.93 15.25
CA VAL A 134 3.84 -7.88 15.22
C VAL A 134 3.83 -8.68 16.50
N VAL A 135 4.01 -9.98 16.40
CA VAL A 135 4.14 -10.89 17.54
C VAL A 135 5.56 -11.43 17.57
N SER A 136 6.29 -11.13 18.64
CA SER A 136 7.62 -11.68 18.91
C SER A 136 7.58 -12.64 20.09
N THR A 137 8.18 -13.81 19.89
CA THR A 137 8.46 -14.80 20.95
C THR A 137 9.97 -14.93 21.22
N VAL A 138 10.78 -14.04 20.64
CA VAL A 138 12.23 -14.02 20.81
C VAL A 138 12.57 -13.49 22.21
N PRO A 139 13.33 -14.25 23.03
CA PRO A 139 13.71 -13.82 24.38
C PRO A 139 14.44 -12.48 24.38
N GLY A 140 13.96 -11.53 25.20
CA GLY A 140 14.56 -10.20 25.32
C GLY A 140 14.16 -9.20 24.23
N LEU A 141 13.41 -9.62 23.21
CA LEU A 141 12.97 -8.76 22.11
C LEU A 141 11.45 -8.61 22.10
N SER A 142 10.96 -7.48 22.61
CA SER A 142 9.52 -7.22 22.72
C SER A 142 8.88 -6.94 21.35
N SER A 143 7.61 -7.33 21.18
CA SER A 143 6.81 -7.00 19.98
C SER A 143 6.80 -5.51 19.65
N GLY A 144 6.76 -4.63 20.66
CA GLY A 144 6.78 -3.17 20.47
C GLY A 144 8.12 -2.68 19.90
N THR A 145 9.23 -3.26 20.34
CA THR A 145 10.57 -2.97 19.81
C THR A 145 10.67 -3.40 18.35
N VAL A 146 10.23 -4.62 18.02
CA VAL A 146 10.21 -5.14 16.64
C VAL A 146 9.37 -4.25 15.75
N ARG A 147 8.15 -3.91 16.18
CA ARG A 147 7.26 -3.00 15.47
C ARG A 147 7.92 -1.65 15.20
N SER A 148 8.55 -1.04 16.20
CA SER A 148 9.21 0.26 16.06
C SER A 148 10.36 0.21 15.04
N ARG A 149 11.15 -0.87 15.02
CA ARG A 149 12.24 -1.05 14.05
C ARG A 149 11.70 -1.31 12.66
N LEU A 150 10.65 -2.12 12.56
CA LEU A 150 10.00 -2.42 11.30
C LEU A 150 9.51 -1.14 10.62
N VAL A 151 8.84 -0.24 11.36
CA VAL A 151 8.39 1.06 10.82
C VAL A 151 9.54 1.94 10.33
N GLN A 152 10.72 1.86 10.95
CA GLN A 152 11.89 2.61 10.53
C GLN A 152 12.53 2.05 9.25
N LEU A 153 12.46 0.73 9.06
CA LEU A 153 13.05 0.02 7.92
C LEU A 153 12.13 0.02 6.70
N SER A 154 10.84 -0.24 6.93
CA SER A 154 9.79 -0.28 5.93
C SER A 154 8.56 0.42 6.51
N PRO A 155 8.30 1.69 6.13
CA PRO A 155 7.18 2.44 6.66
C PRO A 155 5.86 1.80 6.19
N LEU A 156 5.35 0.88 6.99
CA LEU A 156 4.08 0.21 6.77
C LEU A 156 2.95 0.96 7.48
N SER A 157 2.08 1.62 6.71
CA SER A 157 0.84 2.19 7.23
C SER A 157 -0.35 1.29 6.93
N SER A 158 -1.42 1.42 7.72
CA SER A 158 -2.69 0.76 7.41
C SER A 158 -3.25 1.19 6.05
N GLY A 159 -2.96 2.42 5.59
CA GLY A 159 -3.41 2.89 4.29
C GLY A 159 -2.73 2.17 3.12
N ASP A 160 -1.46 1.80 3.27
CA ASP A 160 -0.71 1.08 2.24
C ASP A 160 -1.29 -0.32 2.02
N LEU A 161 -1.80 -0.96 3.09
CA LEU A 161 -2.44 -2.26 3.06
C LEU A 161 -3.86 -2.27 2.48
N LEU A 162 -4.45 -1.10 2.23
CA LEU A 162 -5.74 -0.95 1.53
C LEU A 162 -5.56 -0.37 0.12
N GLY A 163 -4.32 -0.05 -0.26
CA GLY A 163 -4.00 0.60 -1.51
C GLY A 163 -3.77 -0.37 -2.66
N ASN A 164 -3.32 0.19 -3.78
CA ASN A 164 -2.95 -0.58 -4.99
C ASN A 164 -1.60 -1.29 -4.88
N ASP A 165 -0.86 -1.04 -3.81
CA ASP A 165 0.48 -1.57 -3.53
C ASP A 165 0.49 -2.37 -2.21
N ASP A 166 -0.65 -2.95 -1.85
CA ASP A 166 -0.84 -3.71 -0.60
C ASP A 166 0.05 -4.96 -0.53
N ASP A 167 0.18 -5.67 -1.65
CA ASP A 167 1.09 -6.80 -1.83
C ASP A 167 2.56 -6.40 -1.70
N LYS A 168 2.97 -5.29 -2.32
CA LYS A 168 4.31 -4.72 -2.20
C LYS A 168 4.59 -4.30 -0.76
N ALA A 169 3.66 -3.61 -0.11
CA ALA A 169 3.79 -3.18 1.27
C ALA A 169 3.94 -4.39 2.22
N LEU A 170 3.14 -5.44 2.04
CA LEU A 170 3.24 -6.68 2.79
C LEU A 170 4.58 -7.40 2.55
N ARG A 171 5.00 -7.53 1.28
CA ARG A 171 6.27 -8.17 0.90
C ARG A 171 7.46 -7.44 1.50
N ASP A 172 7.53 -6.12 1.33
CA ASP A 172 8.63 -5.29 1.83
C ASP A 172 8.69 -5.31 3.37
N ALA A 173 7.54 -5.23 4.05
CA ALA A 173 7.48 -5.34 5.50
C ALA A 173 7.92 -6.72 5.99
N THR A 174 7.50 -7.79 5.33
CA THR A 174 7.90 -9.15 5.73
C THR A 174 9.39 -9.38 5.49
N ALA A 175 9.93 -8.94 4.34
CA ALA A 175 11.34 -9.04 4.01
C ALA A 175 12.23 -8.21 4.95
N ALA A 176 11.69 -7.17 5.59
CA ALA A 176 12.38 -6.37 6.60
C ALA A 176 12.36 -6.98 8.01
N LEU A 177 11.56 -8.03 8.28
CA LEU A 177 11.51 -8.65 9.62
C LEU A 177 12.87 -9.15 10.12
N PRO A 178 13.71 -9.85 9.33
CA PRO A 178 15.04 -10.26 9.78
C PRO A 178 15.94 -9.09 10.21
N LEU A 179 15.81 -7.94 9.55
CA LEU A 179 16.57 -6.73 9.84
C LEU A 179 16.18 -6.07 11.17
N THR A 180 15.08 -6.49 11.80
CA THR A 180 14.66 -5.97 13.11
C THR A 180 15.46 -6.56 14.28
N LEU A 181 16.25 -7.60 14.05
CA LEU A 181 17.17 -8.13 15.06
C LEU A 181 18.34 -7.16 15.26
N ASP A 182 18.70 -6.87 16.53
CA ASP A 182 19.71 -5.84 16.90
C ASP A 182 21.08 -6.02 16.24
N ASP A 183 21.41 -7.25 15.83
CA ASP A 183 22.71 -7.62 15.25
C ASP A 183 22.59 -7.97 13.74
N ALA A 184 21.44 -7.74 13.11
CA ALA A 184 21.30 -7.98 11.69
C ALA A 184 22.14 -6.93 10.94
N VAL A 185 23.28 -7.38 10.39
CA VAL A 185 23.98 -6.63 9.35
C VAL A 185 22.95 -6.35 8.26
N PRO A 186 22.78 -5.09 7.80
CA PRO A 186 21.83 -4.78 6.75
C PRO A 186 22.08 -5.72 5.58
N ALA A 187 21.12 -6.61 5.31
CA ALA A 187 21.15 -7.42 4.11
C ALA A 187 21.27 -6.44 2.94
N GLU A 188 22.29 -6.60 2.09
CA GLU A 188 22.37 -5.81 0.86
C GLU A 188 21.00 -5.94 0.18
N PRO A 189 20.38 -4.82 -0.23
CA PRO A 189 19.03 -4.84 -0.77
C PRO A 189 19.01 -5.90 -1.86
N ALA A 190 18.19 -6.93 -1.66
CA ALA A 190 18.07 -8.04 -2.60
C ALA A 190 17.96 -7.39 -3.98
N LYS A 191 18.92 -7.69 -4.84
CA LYS A 191 18.99 -7.11 -6.17
C LYS A 191 17.65 -7.46 -6.80
N GLN A 192 16.75 -6.48 -6.88
CA GLN A 192 15.45 -6.64 -7.52
C GLN A 192 15.77 -6.91 -8.98
N GLU A 193 15.99 -8.18 -9.29
CA GLU A 193 16.09 -8.68 -10.63
C GLU A 193 14.73 -8.37 -11.21
N ALA A 194 14.70 -7.40 -12.13
CA ALA A 194 13.47 -6.90 -12.70
C ALA A 194 12.66 -8.12 -13.14
N ALA A 195 11.55 -8.36 -12.44
CA ALA A 195 10.69 -9.51 -12.69
C ALA A 195 10.45 -9.57 -14.21
N PRO A 196 10.70 -10.72 -14.86
CA PRO A 196 10.59 -10.84 -16.31
C PRO A 196 9.21 -10.31 -16.72
N GLY A 197 9.24 -9.20 -17.47
CA GLY A 197 8.09 -8.31 -17.62
C GLY A 197 6.83 -9.05 -18.01
N GLY A 198 5.80 -8.99 -17.16
CA GLY A 198 4.48 -9.48 -17.51
C GLY A 198 3.60 -9.93 -16.35
N ASP A 199 4.16 -10.19 -15.15
CA ASP A 199 3.32 -10.54 -14.00
C ASP A 199 2.93 -9.28 -13.24
N HIS A 200 1.75 -8.77 -13.57
CA HIS A 200 1.13 -7.70 -12.81
C HIS A 200 0.69 -8.31 -11.48
N LEU A 201 1.24 -7.77 -10.39
CA LEU A 201 0.70 -7.81 -9.02
C LEU A 201 -0.82 -8.04 -9.05
N THR A 202 -1.27 -9.11 -8.40
CA THR A 202 -2.59 -9.76 -8.55
C THR A 202 -3.79 -8.91 -8.14
N GLY A 203 -3.60 -7.59 -7.98
CA GLY A 203 -4.66 -6.61 -7.97
C GLY A 203 -5.49 -6.76 -9.24
N LYS A 204 -6.50 -7.64 -9.20
CA LYS A 204 -7.69 -7.52 -10.04
C LYS A 204 -8.21 -6.14 -9.69
N PRO A 205 -8.02 -5.13 -10.56
CA PRO A 205 -8.32 -3.76 -10.19
C PRO A 205 -9.82 -3.71 -9.94
N GLY A 206 -10.22 -3.57 -8.68
CA GLY A 206 -11.58 -3.26 -8.30
C GLY A 206 -11.92 -1.90 -8.88
N SER A 207 -12.49 -1.85 -10.08
CA SER A 207 -13.00 -0.65 -10.79
C SER A 207 -12.13 0.63 -10.82
N ASP A 208 -10.85 0.56 -10.43
CA ASP A 208 -9.93 1.71 -10.36
C ASP A 208 -9.44 2.20 -11.74
N TRP A 209 -10.02 1.64 -12.81
CA TRP A 209 -9.86 2.10 -14.20
C TRP A 209 -10.18 3.59 -14.33
N LEU A 210 -11.15 4.10 -13.57
CA LEU A 210 -11.54 5.51 -13.59
C LEU A 210 -10.46 6.43 -13.01
N ARG A 211 -9.63 5.92 -12.09
CA ARG A 211 -8.54 6.68 -11.46
C ARG A 211 -7.28 6.64 -12.32
N ALA A 212 -6.90 5.47 -12.80
CA ALA A 212 -5.76 5.28 -13.71
C ALA A 212 -5.95 6.00 -15.06
N ASN A 213 -7.16 5.95 -15.61
CA ASN A 213 -7.50 6.66 -16.86
C ASN A 213 -8.17 8.02 -16.58
N GLY A 214 -8.24 8.47 -15.33
CA GLY A 214 -8.96 9.69 -14.94
C GLY A 214 -8.43 10.93 -15.64
N ILE A 215 -7.12 11.04 -15.79
CA ILE A 215 -6.49 12.14 -16.53
C ILE A 215 -6.82 12.04 -18.03
N GLY A 216 -6.77 10.84 -18.62
CA GLY A 216 -7.14 10.62 -20.02
C GLY A 216 -8.62 10.93 -20.31
N MET A 217 -9.51 10.54 -19.40
CA MET A 217 -10.93 10.89 -19.40
C MET A 217 -11.15 12.40 -19.26
N ALA A 218 -10.48 13.05 -18.31
CA ALA A 218 -10.59 14.50 -18.12
C ALA A 218 -10.15 15.28 -19.37
N VAL A 219 -9.03 14.89 -19.98
CA VAL A 219 -8.52 15.50 -21.22
C VAL A 219 -9.51 15.27 -22.37
N SER A 220 -10.01 14.05 -22.55
CA SER A 220 -10.96 13.74 -23.62
C SER A 220 -12.30 14.48 -23.46
N ILE A 221 -12.80 14.65 -22.23
CA ILE A 221 -13.98 15.48 -21.93
C ILE A 221 -13.71 16.95 -22.30
N VAL A 222 -12.57 17.52 -21.92
CA VAL A 222 -12.22 18.91 -22.27
C VAL A 222 -12.15 19.11 -23.79
N VAL A 223 -11.52 18.19 -24.51
CA VAL A 223 -11.45 18.23 -25.99
C VAL A 223 -12.84 18.15 -26.60
N LEU A 224 -13.71 17.27 -26.09
CA LEU A 224 -15.09 17.12 -26.54
C LEU A 224 -15.89 18.42 -26.32
N LEU A 225 -15.75 19.07 -25.16
CA LEU A 225 -16.42 20.33 -24.85
C LEU A 225 -15.96 21.47 -25.77
N ILE A 226 -14.67 21.56 -26.06
CA ILE A 226 -14.13 22.53 -27.03
C ILE A 226 -14.71 22.27 -28.42
N ALA A 227 -14.74 21.01 -28.87
CA ALA A 227 -15.32 20.65 -30.17
C ALA A 227 -16.81 21.04 -30.25
N LEU A 228 -17.60 20.73 -29.22
CA LEU A 228 -19.01 21.13 -29.15
C LEU A 228 -19.19 22.65 -29.18
N ALA A 229 -18.38 23.40 -28.43
CA ALA A 229 -18.42 24.86 -28.43
C ALA A 229 -18.12 25.46 -29.82
N THR A 230 -17.13 24.91 -30.55
CA THR A 230 -16.82 25.40 -31.91
C THR A 230 -17.96 25.16 -32.90
N VAL A 231 -18.59 23.98 -32.86
CA VAL A 231 -19.75 23.65 -33.71
C VAL A 231 -20.93 24.56 -33.37
N PHE A 232 -21.18 24.82 -32.09
CA PHE A 232 -22.24 25.71 -31.65
C PHE A 232 -22.03 27.16 -32.11
N CYS A 233 -20.81 27.69 -31.98
CA CYS A 233 -20.44 29.03 -32.46
C CYS A 233 -20.59 29.13 -33.99
N ALA A 234 -20.10 28.14 -34.74
CA ALA A 234 -20.24 28.11 -36.19
C ALA A 234 -21.71 28.07 -36.63
N TRP A 235 -22.55 27.32 -35.92
CA TRP A 235 -23.98 27.25 -36.17
C TRP A 235 -24.69 28.59 -35.89
N ARG A 236 -24.35 29.27 -34.78
CA ARG A 236 -24.85 30.61 -34.45
C ARG A 236 -24.49 31.64 -35.52
N ILE A 237 -23.24 31.66 -36.00
CA ILE A 237 -22.79 32.58 -37.05
C ILE A 237 -23.54 32.31 -38.36
N ARG A 238 -23.68 31.04 -38.76
CA ARG A 238 -24.45 30.66 -39.95
C ARG A 238 -25.92 31.05 -39.84
N ARG A 239 -26.52 30.96 -38.65
CA ARG A 239 -27.90 31.44 -38.42
C ARG A 239 -27.99 32.95 -38.58
N ALA A 240 -27.08 33.72 -37.98
CA ALA A 240 -27.09 35.17 -38.08
C ALA A 240 -26.95 35.66 -39.55
N GLN A 241 -26.13 34.98 -40.35
CA GLN A 241 -25.96 35.27 -41.78
C GLN A 241 -27.21 34.99 -42.62
N ARG A 242 -28.07 34.04 -42.23
CA ARG A 242 -29.33 33.76 -42.93
C ARG A 242 -30.41 34.82 -42.71
N THR A 243 -30.29 35.63 -41.66
CA THR A 243 -31.18 36.75 -41.34
C THR A 243 -30.69 38.11 -41.87
N ALA A 244 -29.56 38.16 -42.59
CA ALA A 244 -29.17 39.39 -43.27
C ALA A 244 -30.24 39.73 -44.32
N PRO A 245 -30.95 40.87 -44.20
CA PRO A 245 -31.97 41.25 -45.16
C PRO A 245 -31.32 41.33 -46.53
N ARG A 246 -31.85 40.58 -47.50
CA ARG A 246 -31.53 40.79 -48.91
C ARG A 246 -31.80 42.27 -49.18
N ARG A 247 -30.73 43.05 -49.27
CA ARG A 247 -30.76 44.47 -49.61
C ARG A 247 -31.41 44.52 -51.00
N SER A 248 -32.71 44.78 -51.00
CA SER A 248 -33.52 44.93 -52.20
C SER A 248 -32.97 46.15 -52.92
N ALA A 249 -32.06 45.92 -53.86
CA ALA A 249 -31.64 46.90 -54.83
C ALA A 249 -32.78 47.04 -55.84
N ASN A 250 -33.86 47.71 -55.44
CA ASN A 250 -34.83 48.35 -56.34
C ASN A 250 -35.88 49.11 -55.52
N GLY A 251 -36.03 50.39 -55.81
CA GLY A 251 -37.21 51.17 -55.41
C GLY A 251 -36.90 52.55 -54.87
N ARG A 252 -36.66 53.51 -55.77
CA ARG A 252 -36.89 54.93 -55.50
C ARG A 252 -38.39 55.16 -55.25
N PHE A 253 -38.70 56.06 -54.31
CA PHE A 253 -39.80 57.06 -54.28
C PHE A 253 -40.63 57.13 -52.99
N ALA A 254 -40.93 58.40 -52.64
CA ALA A 254 -41.87 58.96 -51.66
C ALA A 254 -41.39 58.96 -50.19
N ALA A 255 -40.95 60.10 -49.64
CA ALA A 255 -41.70 61.31 -49.22
C ALA A 255 -42.38 61.16 -47.84
N ALA A 256 -42.13 62.17 -47.00
CA ALA A 256 -42.31 62.29 -45.53
C ALA A 256 -43.78 62.55 -45.08
N PRO A 257 -44.14 63.01 -43.84
CA PRO A 257 -43.39 63.27 -42.59
C PRO A 257 -44.09 62.89 -41.23
N ALA A 258 -43.38 63.16 -40.12
CA ALA A 258 -43.81 63.67 -38.79
C ALA A 258 -44.52 62.79 -37.71
N ARG A 259 -43.76 62.57 -36.60
CA ARG A 259 -44.00 62.73 -35.12
C ARG A 259 -45.44 62.71 -34.54
N PRO A 260 -45.69 62.26 -33.27
CA PRO A 260 -44.97 62.66 -32.02
C PRO A 260 -44.72 61.53 -30.96
N ALA A 261 -43.70 61.65 -30.09
CA ALA A 261 -43.75 61.83 -28.61
C ALA A 261 -44.95 61.15 -27.89
N THR A 262 -44.85 60.42 -26.77
CA THR A 262 -44.31 60.79 -25.42
C THR A 262 -44.34 59.53 -24.48
N PRO A 263 -44.25 59.56 -23.12
CA PRO A 263 -43.20 58.90 -22.34
C PRO A 263 -43.63 57.73 -21.39
N ALA A 264 -42.61 57.10 -20.79
CA ALA A 264 -42.49 56.50 -19.44
C ALA A 264 -43.63 55.64 -18.83
N THR A 265 -43.29 54.42 -18.40
CA THR A 265 -43.71 53.90 -17.08
C THR A 265 -42.72 52.84 -16.57
N ALA A 266 -42.32 52.99 -15.32
CA ALA A 266 -41.49 52.07 -14.53
C ALA A 266 -42.37 51.06 -13.78
N THR A 267 -41.86 49.83 -13.59
CA THR A 267 -42.28 48.85 -12.56
C THR A 267 -41.05 47.92 -12.40
N SER A 268 -40.20 48.02 -11.38
CA SER A 268 -40.38 47.70 -9.95
C SER A 268 -40.91 46.28 -9.74
N ASP A 269 -40.03 45.33 -9.41
CA ASP A 269 -40.25 44.36 -8.33
C ASP A 269 -39.03 43.43 -8.14
N ALA A 270 -38.38 43.60 -7.00
CA ALA A 270 -37.75 42.54 -6.19
C ALA A 270 -38.72 42.29 -5.02
N PRO A 271 -38.85 41.09 -4.41
CA PRO A 271 -37.81 40.55 -3.50
C PRO A 271 -37.82 39.00 -3.34
N ALA A 272 -37.12 38.52 -2.29
CA ALA A 272 -36.99 37.16 -1.72
C ALA A 272 -35.64 36.50 -2.10
N ALA A 273 -34.59 36.48 -1.27
CA ALA A 273 -34.49 36.14 0.15
C ALA A 273 -35.14 34.78 0.47
N ASP A 274 -34.37 33.71 0.28
CA ASP A 274 -34.54 32.49 1.07
C ASP A 274 -33.18 32.03 1.62
N ALA A 275 -33.21 31.75 2.91
CA ALA A 275 -32.09 31.56 3.80
C ALA A 275 -31.40 30.19 3.62
N PRO A 276 -30.16 30.03 4.13
CA PRO A 276 -29.54 28.71 4.23
C PRO A 276 -30.27 27.82 5.25
N PRO A 277 -30.45 26.52 5.00
CA PRO A 277 -30.84 25.59 6.05
C PRO A 277 -29.69 25.44 7.05
N THR A 278 -29.78 26.18 8.15
CA THR A 278 -29.12 25.89 9.42
C THR A 278 -29.89 24.75 10.09
N GLY A 279 -29.58 23.52 9.65
CA GLY A 279 -30.12 22.29 10.21
C GLY A 279 -29.02 21.50 10.90
N GLY A 280 -28.53 21.99 12.04
CA GLY A 280 -27.88 21.13 13.02
C GLY A 280 -28.94 20.52 13.93
N PRO A 281 -28.89 19.20 14.15
CA PRO A 281 -29.35 18.63 15.41
C PRO A 281 -28.34 17.58 15.94
N PRO A 282 -28.54 17.04 17.15
CA PRO A 282 -28.25 17.66 18.43
C PRO A 282 -27.04 17.00 19.10
N SER A 283 -26.32 17.79 19.90
CA SER A 283 -25.47 17.26 20.97
C SER A 283 -26.36 16.72 22.08
N ASP A 284 -26.66 15.43 22.04
CA ASP A 284 -27.17 14.64 23.18
C ASP A 284 -26.37 13.31 23.15
N ALA A 285 -25.43 13.13 24.06
CA ALA A 285 -25.64 12.45 25.35
C ALA A 285 -25.79 10.92 25.20
N SER A 286 -24.67 10.22 25.43
CA SER A 286 -24.52 8.87 26.03
C SER A 286 -23.05 8.48 25.80
N SER A 287 -22.12 8.47 26.76
CA SER A 287 -22.21 8.03 28.16
C SER A 287 -22.96 6.71 28.32
N ASP A 288 -22.54 5.70 27.55
CA ASP A 288 -22.64 4.31 27.99
C ASP A 288 -21.26 3.68 27.84
N ALA A 289 -20.59 3.57 28.98
CA ALA A 289 -19.45 2.69 29.14
C ALA A 289 -19.95 1.24 28.99
N PRO A 290 -19.29 0.37 28.22
CA PRO A 290 -19.58 -1.05 28.28
C PRO A 290 -19.28 -1.56 29.71
N PRO A 291 -20.09 -2.50 30.23
CA PRO A 291 -19.85 -3.11 31.53
C PRO A 291 -18.45 -3.72 31.58
N THR A 292 -17.79 -3.51 32.71
CA THR A 292 -16.57 -4.22 33.08
C THR A 292 -16.94 -5.69 33.24
N ASP A 293 -16.79 -6.47 32.18
CA ASP A 293 -16.91 -7.92 32.27
C ASP A 293 -15.77 -8.43 33.16
N GLU A 294 -16.20 -8.92 34.31
CA GLU A 294 -15.44 -9.62 35.33
C GLU A 294 -14.67 -10.78 34.67
N PRO A 295 -13.32 -10.86 34.80
CA PRO A 295 -12.59 -11.98 34.26
C PRO A 295 -12.99 -13.26 35.03
N PRO A 296 -13.34 -14.36 34.34
CA PRO A 296 -13.64 -15.62 35.00
C PRO A 296 -12.41 -16.09 35.79
N SER A 297 -12.67 -16.46 37.05
CA SER A 297 -11.70 -17.03 37.97
C SER A 297 -10.95 -18.20 37.33
N SER A 298 -9.61 -18.12 37.33
CA SER A 298 -8.73 -19.19 36.86
C SER A 298 -8.99 -20.51 37.60
N PRO A 299 -9.10 -21.65 36.90
CA PRO A 299 -9.16 -22.96 37.56
C PRO A 299 -7.83 -23.29 38.23
N THR A 300 -7.92 -23.71 39.49
CA THR A 300 -6.80 -24.21 40.29
C THR A 300 -6.24 -25.50 39.67
N PRO A 301 -4.92 -25.65 39.48
CA PRO A 301 -4.34 -26.90 38.99
C PRO A 301 -4.49 -28.02 40.05
N PRO A 302 -4.79 -29.27 39.64
CA PRO A 302 -4.74 -30.40 40.56
C PRO A 302 -3.30 -30.65 41.00
N THR A 303 -3.11 -30.75 42.31
CA THR A 303 -1.87 -31.21 42.94
C THR A 303 -1.62 -32.67 42.55
N ALA A 304 -0.43 -32.94 42.01
CA ALA A 304 0.15 -34.28 41.88
C ALA A 304 1.49 -34.29 42.62
#